data_AF-A0A067LTB7-F1
#
_entry.id   AF-A0A067LTB7-F1
#
_cell.length_a   1.000
_cell.length_b   1.000
_cell.length_c   1.000
_cell.angle_alpha   90.00
_cell.angle_beta   90.00
_cell.angle_gamma   90.00
#
_symmetry.space_group_name_H-M   'P 1'
#
loop_
_entity.id
_entity.type
_entity.pdbx_description
1 polymer ?
#
loop_
_entity_poly.entity_id
_entity_poly.type
_entity_poly.pdbx_seq_one_letter_code
_entity_poly.pdbx_strand_id
1 'polypeptide(L)'
;MVLSSGATDPVFSVLYRDPANALVSIPSDLLAHIDILLPRLFVPIAIPATPLPLPDDLTGTPVPPAAVHYLENILAGLRFNPIIAAAVSGISTDQMRRDIRWLTGEDGAGPTTRRSWSKGARDAADWIQNQIEQTGARCVQKIFIQGFAPNAVCRYPSASTENTVAILSAHYDSTTDWFDYRAPGANDDGSGVLPLLAAARVIHQNRIAFRGNVELVAFAGEEQGLLGSRAYANELKAAGTNVTIMVQADELAFHSASEQMQVGFPRVESLLEATYLVGNITNLYSPELKVGFTPACCSDQQRFHALGFPSTWVFERAGAILDPFYHKSGDISDRPGYDFNQVRSIAKATVRIRVCFFFLAVIMVPILMVIASGTVSLLRCWRLPGLILRSEVMSNRAEVGSYSEGTFQPSTSTQRSRGSM
;
A
#
# COMPACT_ATOMS: atom_id res chain seq x y z
N MET A 1 -17.43 -31.20 -20.40
CA MET A 1 -17.22 -32.48 -19.71
C MET A 1 -18.59 -33.06 -19.42
N VAL A 2 -18.95 -34.22 -19.98
CA VAL A 2 -20.18 -34.94 -19.62
C VAL A 2 -19.72 -36.16 -18.83
N LEU A 3 -19.97 -36.17 -17.53
CA LEU A 3 -19.85 -37.35 -16.68
C LEU A 3 -21.24 -38.01 -16.57
N SER A 4 -21.24 -39.33 -16.57
CA SER A 4 -22.35 -40.19 -17.01
C SER A 4 -23.64 -40.15 -16.18
N SER A 5 -24.72 -40.55 -16.84
CA SER A 5 -26.01 -40.95 -16.26
C SER A 5 -25.86 -41.97 -15.13
N GLY A 6 -25.98 -41.49 -13.90
CA GLY A 6 -26.16 -42.25 -12.68
C GLY A 6 -26.43 -41.25 -11.57
N ALA A 7 -27.53 -41.41 -10.85
CA ALA A 7 -28.05 -40.41 -9.91
C ALA A 7 -27.01 -40.01 -8.85
N THR A 8 -26.37 -38.86 -9.07
CA THR A 8 -25.63 -38.09 -8.07
C THR A 8 -25.95 -36.63 -8.39
N ASP A 9 -26.36 -35.85 -7.40
CA ASP A 9 -26.57 -34.42 -7.57
C ASP A 9 -25.37 -33.81 -8.31
N PRO A 10 -25.60 -32.93 -9.30
CA PRO A 10 -24.52 -32.46 -10.15
C PRO A 10 -23.50 -31.71 -9.29
N VAL A 11 -22.21 -32.07 -9.46
CA VAL A 11 -21.05 -31.51 -8.75
C VAL A 11 -20.98 -29.97 -8.86
N PHE A 12 -21.69 -29.39 -9.82
CA PHE A 12 -21.93 -27.96 -9.96
C PHE A 12 -23.27 -27.74 -10.69
N SER A 13 -23.92 -26.61 -10.47
CA SER A 13 -25.11 -26.21 -11.24
C SER A 13 -24.82 -24.96 -12.06
N VAL A 14 -25.23 -24.96 -13.34
CA VAL A 14 -25.12 -23.77 -14.20
C VAL A 14 -26.36 -22.92 -13.96
N LEU A 15 -26.18 -21.76 -13.32
CA LEU A 15 -27.26 -20.82 -13.00
C LEU A 15 -27.59 -19.91 -14.19
N TYR A 16 -26.59 -19.53 -14.98
CA TYR A 16 -26.74 -18.72 -16.19
C TYR A 16 -25.62 -19.05 -17.18
N ARG A 17 -25.89 -18.90 -18.48
CA ARG A 17 -24.85 -18.97 -19.51
C ARG A 17 -25.24 -18.14 -20.74
N ASP A 18 -24.24 -17.55 -21.37
CA ASP A 18 -24.31 -16.95 -22.69
C ASP A 18 -23.10 -17.43 -23.53
N PRO A 19 -22.90 -16.97 -24.78
CA PRO A 19 -21.78 -17.42 -25.61
C PRO A 19 -20.39 -17.12 -25.03
N ALA A 20 -20.27 -16.15 -24.12
CA ALA A 20 -18.99 -15.71 -23.56
C ALA A 20 -18.85 -16.01 -22.06
N ASN A 21 -19.95 -16.16 -21.32
CA ASN A 21 -19.95 -16.23 -19.86
C ASN A 21 -20.80 -17.38 -19.33
N ALA A 22 -20.46 -17.85 -18.13
CA ALA A 22 -21.31 -18.76 -17.36
C ALA A 22 -21.29 -18.36 -15.88
N LEU A 23 -22.45 -18.33 -15.25
CA LEU A 23 -22.59 -18.29 -13.80
C LEU A 23 -22.82 -19.73 -13.33
N VAL A 24 -21.91 -20.23 -12.51
CA VAL A 24 -21.97 -21.58 -11.96
C VAL A 24 -22.00 -21.53 -10.44
N SER A 25 -22.87 -22.32 -9.84
CA SER A 25 -22.86 -22.60 -8.41
C SER A 25 -22.08 -23.89 -8.19
N ILE A 26 -21.06 -23.81 -7.35
CA ILE A 26 -20.18 -24.92 -6.99
C ILE A 26 -20.15 -25.09 -5.47
N PRO A 27 -19.93 -26.31 -4.97
CA PRO A 27 -19.54 -26.57 -3.59
C PRO A 27 -18.32 -25.72 -3.16
N SER A 28 -18.32 -25.21 -1.93
CA SER A 28 -17.28 -24.28 -1.43
C SER A 28 -15.88 -24.91 -1.34
N ASP A 29 -15.80 -26.23 -1.21
CA ASP A 29 -14.56 -27.01 -1.22
C ASP A 29 -13.94 -27.12 -2.62
N LEU A 30 -14.76 -27.02 -3.68
CA LEU A 30 -14.28 -26.98 -5.07
C LEU A 30 -13.81 -25.60 -5.50
N LEU A 31 -14.21 -24.54 -4.80
CA LEU A 31 -13.74 -23.17 -5.05
C LEU A 31 -12.21 -23.08 -5.02
N ALA A 32 -11.56 -23.86 -4.16
CA ALA A 32 -10.11 -23.87 -4.03
C ALA A 32 -9.37 -24.44 -5.25
N HIS A 33 -10.09 -25.09 -6.17
CA HIS A 33 -9.55 -25.82 -7.31
C HIS A 33 -10.23 -25.44 -8.62
N ILE A 34 -11.19 -24.50 -8.60
CA ILE A 34 -12.06 -24.22 -9.76
C ILE A 34 -11.27 -23.68 -10.96
N ASP A 35 -10.22 -22.92 -10.69
CA ASP A 35 -9.24 -22.42 -11.64
C ASP A 35 -8.49 -23.54 -12.37
N ILE A 36 -8.28 -24.69 -11.73
CA ILE A 36 -7.63 -25.86 -12.33
C ILE A 36 -8.63 -26.70 -13.16
N LEU A 37 -9.93 -26.59 -12.85
CA LEU A 37 -10.99 -27.40 -13.46
C LEU A 37 -11.60 -26.77 -14.72
N LEU A 38 -11.42 -25.46 -14.93
CA LEU A 38 -12.01 -24.72 -16.05
C LEU A 38 -11.13 -24.72 -17.31
N PRO A 39 -11.74 -24.66 -18.52
CA PRO A 39 -10.99 -24.53 -19.77
C PRO A 39 -10.18 -23.22 -19.83
N ARG A 40 -9.06 -23.24 -20.57
CA ARG A 40 -8.03 -22.19 -20.70
C ARG A 40 -8.47 -20.72 -20.88
N LEU A 41 -9.72 -20.47 -21.26
CA LEU A 41 -10.25 -19.11 -21.54
C LEU A 41 -11.32 -18.66 -20.54
N PHE A 42 -11.65 -19.49 -19.55
CA PHE A 42 -12.69 -19.21 -18.57
C PHE A 42 -12.05 -18.77 -17.26
N VAL A 43 -11.93 -17.46 -17.03
CA VAL A 43 -11.49 -16.89 -15.75
C VAL A 43 -12.62 -17.05 -14.72
N PRO A 44 -12.47 -17.90 -13.68
CA PRO A 44 -13.47 -17.98 -12.62
C PRO A 44 -13.43 -16.69 -11.82
N ILE A 45 -14.54 -15.94 -11.84
CA ILE A 45 -14.77 -14.83 -10.92
C ILE A 45 -15.72 -15.35 -9.85
N ALA A 46 -15.23 -15.45 -8.62
CA ALA A 46 -16.07 -15.82 -7.49
C ALA A 46 -17.02 -14.65 -7.18
N ILE A 47 -18.32 -14.88 -7.32
CA ILE A 47 -19.34 -13.91 -6.92
C ILE A 47 -19.75 -14.21 -5.47
N PRO A 48 -19.72 -13.22 -4.56
CA PRO A 48 -20.17 -13.44 -3.19
C PRO A 48 -21.63 -13.89 -3.14
N ALA A 49 -21.94 -14.78 -2.19
CA ALA A 49 -23.27 -15.35 -2.00
C ALA A 49 -24.36 -14.31 -1.66
N THR A 50 -23.94 -13.16 -1.12
CA THR A 50 -24.76 -11.97 -0.97
C THR A 50 -24.41 -10.98 -2.08
N PRO A 51 -25.39 -10.41 -2.81
CA PRO A 51 -25.13 -9.34 -3.77
C PRO A 51 -24.30 -8.26 -3.09
N LEU A 52 -23.12 -7.96 -3.64
CA LEU A 52 -22.44 -6.73 -3.29
C LEU A 52 -23.42 -5.59 -3.64
N PRO A 53 -23.57 -4.58 -2.77
CA PRO A 53 -24.46 -3.46 -3.07
C PRO A 53 -24.18 -2.97 -4.49
N LEU A 54 -25.26 -2.84 -5.28
CA LEU A 54 -25.18 -2.33 -6.63
C LEU A 54 -24.40 -1.02 -6.59
N PRO A 55 -23.50 -0.82 -7.55
CA PRO A 55 -22.59 0.27 -7.42
C PRO A 55 -23.25 1.62 -7.66
N ASP A 56 -23.19 2.46 -6.63
CA ASP A 56 -22.95 3.90 -6.82
C ASP A 56 -21.53 4.15 -7.44
N ASP A 57 -20.74 3.08 -7.68
CA ASP A 57 -19.34 3.04 -8.12
C ASP A 57 -19.07 3.30 -9.61
N LEU A 58 -20.08 3.31 -10.49
CA LEU A 58 -19.84 3.56 -11.93
C LEU A 58 -19.73 5.06 -12.28
N THR A 59 -20.11 5.95 -11.36
CA THR A 59 -19.95 7.41 -11.54
C THR A 59 -18.80 7.99 -10.71
N GLY A 60 -18.18 7.21 -9.82
CA GLY A 60 -17.17 7.65 -8.86
C GLY A 60 -17.71 8.70 -7.88
N THR A 61 -17.53 8.49 -6.57
CA THR A 61 -17.75 9.58 -5.62
C THR A 61 -16.53 10.50 -5.67
N PRO A 62 -16.67 11.81 -5.99
CA PRO A 62 -15.55 12.73 -5.94
C PRO A 62 -14.94 12.76 -4.53
N VAL A 63 -13.61 12.89 -4.44
CA VAL A 63 -12.96 13.07 -3.15
C VAL A 63 -13.45 14.39 -2.52
N PRO A 64 -13.89 14.40 -1.25
CA PRO A 64 -14.39 15.61 -0.61
C PRO A 64 -13.36 16.74 -0.62
N PRO A 65 -13.75 18.00 -0.91
CA PRO A 65 -12.82 19.13 -0.96
C PRO A 65 -12.00 19.31 0.32
N ALA A 66 -12.57 19.02 1.49
CA ALA A 66 -11.85 19.08 2.76
C ALA A 66 -10.66 18.12 2.82
N ALA A 67 -10.77 16.93 2.22
CA ALA A 67 -9.70 15.95 2.17
C ALA A 67 -8.63 16.34 1.13
N VAL A 68 -9.03 16.93 0.00
CA VAL A 68 -8.12 17.53 -0.97
C VAL A 68 -7.28 18.64 -0.32
N HIS A 69 -7.95 19.62 0.31
CA HIS A 69 -7.27 20.72 1.01
C HIS A 69 -6.36 20.24 2.14
N TYR A 70 -6.72 19.16 2.83
CA TYR A 70 -5.84 18.55 3.83
C TYR A 70 -4.51 18.12 3.21
N LEU A 71 -4.53 17.45 2.05
CA LEU A 71 -3.31 17.03 1.36
C LEU A 71 -2.55 18.19 0.72
N GLU A 72 -3.25 19.18 0.15
CA GLU A 72 -2.61 20.41 -0.36
C GLU A 72 -1.83 21.15 0.73
N ASN A 73 -2.38 21.23 1.94
CA ASN A 73 -1.70 21.84 3.08
C ASN A 73 -0.45 21.06 3.51
N ILE A 74 -0.50 19.72 3.48
CA ILE A 74 0.68 18.88 3.76
C ILE A 74 1.74 19.09 2.66
N LEU A 75 1.31 19.09 1.40
CA LEU A 75 2.17 19.32 0.24
C LEU A 75 2.89 20.68 0.33
N ALA A 76 2.17 21.75 0.64
CA ALA A 76 2.73 23.09 0.76
C ALA A 76 3.78 23.20 1.90
N GLY A 77 3.62 22.40 2.96
CA GLY A 77 4.54 22.36 4.10
C GLY A 77 5.61 21.27 4.03
N LEU A 78 5.64 20.48 2.95
CA LEU A 78 6.49 19.30 2.83
C LEU A 78 7.97 19.71 2.80
N ARG A 79 8.74 19.10 3.71
CA ARG A 79 10.18 19.34 3.83
C ARG A 79 10.91 18.07 4.25
N PHE A 80 12.18 17.99 3.84
CA PHE A 80 13.09 16.95 4.30
C PHE A 80 13.20 16.98 5.83
N ASN A 81 13.20 15.82 6.46
CA ASN A 81 13.37 15.67 7.89
C ASN A 81 14.49 14.64 8.15
N PRO A 82 15.66 15.07 8.67
CA PRO A 82 16.82 14.19 8.86
C PRO A 82 16.55 13.07 9.87
N ILE A 83 15.67 13.29 10.84
CA ILE A 83 15.31 12.27 11.83
C ILE A 83 14.51 11.15 11.16
N ILE A 84 13.59 11.49 10.25
CA ILE A 84 12.84 10.48 9.50
C ILE A 84 13.75 9.77 8.52
N ALA A 85 14.62 10.50 7.83
CA ALA A 85 15.61 9.93 6.93
C ALA A 85 16.51 8.91 7.65
N ALA A 86 16.94 9.21 8.87
CA ALA A 86 17.71 8.29 9.71
C ALA A 86 16.88 7.07 10.17
N ALA A 87 15.59 7.24 10.46
CA ALA A 87 14.73 6.12 10.85
C ALA A 87 14.50 5.14 9.67
N VAL A 88 14.29 5.66 8.46
CA VAL A 88 14.04 4.83 7.27
C VAL A 88 15.32 4.32 6.60
N SER A 89 16.49 4.90 6.90
CA SER A 89 17.77 4.39 6.38
C SER A 89 18.13 3.01 6.95
N GLY A 90 17.55 2.63 8.10
CA GLY A 90 17.72 1.32 8.73
C GLY A 90 16.95 0.17 8.07
N ILE A 91 16.17 0.43 7.00
CA ILE A 91 15.44 -0.62 6.27
C ILE A 91 16.46 -1.58 5.61
N SER A 92 16.46 -2.84 6.05
CA SER A 92 17.41 -3.86 5.63
C SER A 92 16.92 -4.65 4.41
N THR A 93 17.71 -4.65 3.33
CA THR A 93 17.48 -5.50 2.16
C THR A 93 17.63 -6.98 2.48
N ASP A 94 18.47 -7.34 3.46
CA ASP A 94 18.63 -8.74 3.88
C ASP A 94 17.38 -9.25 4.60
N GLN A 95 16.73 -8.40 5.40
CA GLN A 95 15.45 -8.74 6.01
C GLN A 95 14.36 -8.85 4.94
N MET A 96 14.30 -7.91 3.99
CA MET A 96 13.38 -7.99 2.84
C MET A 96 13.57 -9.29 2.04
N ARG A 97 14.82 -9.72 1.82
CA ARG A 97 15.13 -10.99 1.16
C ARG A 97 14.64 -12.20 1.95
N ARG A 98 14.76 -12.19 3.28
CA ARG A 98 14.22 -13.27 4.12
C ARG A 98 12.69 -13.30 4.07
N ASP A 99 12.06 -12.14 4.19
CA ASP A 99 10.61 -12.01 4.20
C ASP A 99 10.00 -12.48 2.88
N ILE A 100 10.55 -12.03 1.74
CA ILE A 100 10.00 -12.40 0.44
C ILE A 100 10.20 -13.89 0.17
N ARG A 101 11.34 -14.46 0.53
CA ARG A 101 11.60 -15.90 0.32
C ARG A 101 10.67 -16.77 1.16
N TRP A 102 10.26 -16.29 2.33
CA TRP A 102 9.20 -16.93 3.09
C TRP A 102 7.86 -16.77 2.38
N LEU A 103 7.46 -15.55 1.98
CA LEU A 103 6.18 -15.35 1.30
C LEU A 103 6.03 -16.20 0.03
N THR A 104 7.10 -16.34 -0.75
CA THR A 104 7.14 -17.04 -2.05
C THR A 104 7.43 -18.55 -1.92
N GLY A 105 7.71 -19.04 -0.70
CA GLY A 105 8.13 -20.42 -0.45
C GLY A 105 9.52 -20.78 -0.98
N GLU A 106 10.33 -19.81 -1.43
CA GLU A 106 11.71 -20.00 -1.88
C GLU A 106 12.68 -20.41 -0.76
N ASP A 107 12.27 -20.26 0.51
CA ASP A 107 13.01 -20.76 1.67
C ASP A 107 12.64 -22.20 2.07
N GLY A 108 11.61 -22.79 1.45
CA GLY A 108 11.08 -24.12 1.76
C GLY A 108 10.20 -24.21 3.02
N ALA A 109 10.03 -23.11 3.75
CA ALA A 109 9.16 -23.02 4.93
C ALA A 109 7.83 -22.30 4.64
N GLY A 110 7.86 -21.39 3.67
CA GLY A 110 6.71 -20.65 3.20
C GLY A 110 5.70 -21.40 2.33
N PRO A 111 4.59 -20.76 1.94
CA PRO A 111 3.60 -21.37 1.08
C PRO A 111 4.09 -21.50 -0.37
N THR A 112 3.66 -22.57 -1.06
CA THR A 112 3.95 -22.76 -2.50
C THR A 112 3.11 -21.84 -3.40
N THR A 113 1.98 -21.36 -2.90
CA THR A 113 1.06 -20.47 -3.61
C THR A 113 0.31 -19.61 -2.59
N ARG A 114 -0.02 -18.37 -2.98
CA ARG A 114 -0.90 -17.48 -2.21
C ARG A 114 -2.17 -17.15 -2.99
N ARG A 115 -2.61 -18.01 -3.91
CA ARG A 115 -3.97 -17.91 -4.52
C ARG A 115 -5.01 -17.76 -3.41
N SER A 116 -5.95 -16.83 -3.55
CA SER A 116 -6.80 -16.35 -2.46
C SER A 116 -7.61 -17.40 -1.70
N TRP A 117 -7.95 -18.54 -2.29
CA TRP A 117 -8.67 -19.63 -1.65
C TRP A 117 -7.77 -20.72 -1.05
N SER A 118 -6.47 -20.66 -1.33
CA SER A 118 -5.51 -21.67 -0.91
C SER A 118 -5.25 -21.62 0.60
N LYS A 119 -4.78 -22.76 1.15
CA LYS A 119 -4.25 -22.77 2.51
C LYS A 119 -3.04 -21.82 2.64
N GLY A 120 -2.19 -21.76 1.62
CA GLY A 120 -0.99 -20.92 1.63
C GLY A 120 -1.29 -19.43 1.74
N ALA A 121 -2.38 -18.93 1.14
CA ALA A 121 -2.84 -17.56 1.35
C ALA A 121 -3.25 -17.31 2.81
N ARG A 122 -3.98 -18.24 3.46
CA ARG A 122 -4.32 -18.12 4.89
C ARG A 122 -3.07 -18.15 5.77
N ASP A 123 -2.12 -19.03 5.48
CA ASP A 123 -0.84 -19.09 6.19
C ASP A 123 -0.05 -17.78 6.03
N ALA A 124 -0.08 -17.16 4.83
CA ALA A 124 0.53 -15.86 4.58
C ALA A 124 -0.17 -14.73 5.36
N ALA A 125 -1.51 -14.72 5.42
CA ALA A 125 -2.27 -13.76 6.19
C ALA A 125 -1.92 -13.82 7.69
N ASP A 126 -1.85 -15.04 8.24
CA ASP A 126 -1.45 -15.29 9.63
C ASP A 126 -0.02 -14.81 9.88
N TRP A 127 0.90 -15.11 8.96
CA TRP A 127 2.30 -14.73 9.10
C TRP A 127 2.49 -13.21 9.01
N ILE A 128 1.89 -12.54 8.02
CA ILE A 128 1.94 -11.07 7.86
C ILE A 128 1.39 -10.40 9.12
N GLN A 129 0.22 -10.84 9.59
CA GLN A 129 -0.36 -10.35 10.83
C GLN A 129 0.64 -10.52 11.99
N ASN A 130 1.17 -11.72 12.20
CA ASN A 130 2.09 -11.99 13.30
C ASN A 130 3.35 -11.11 13.25
N GLN A 131 3.92 -10.90 12.06
CA GLN A 131 5.08 -10.02 11.89
C GLN A 131 4.77 -8.57 12.32
N ILE A 132 3.56 -8.07 12.00
CA ILE A 132 3.16 -6.70 12.31
C ILE A 132 2.66 -6.58 13.77
N GLU A 133 1.95 -7.55 14.33
CA GLU A 133 1.49 -7.51 15.72
C GLU A 133 2.66 -7.46 16.72
N GLN A 134 3.74 -8.20 16.43
CA GLN A 134 4.96 -8.20 17.26
C GLN A 134 5.61 -6.82 17.38
N THR A 135 5.29 -5.91 16.46
CA THR A 135 5.80 -4.53 16.45
C THR A 135 4.93 -3.54 17.23
N GLY A 136 3.81 -4.00 17.81
CA GLY A 136 2.93 -3.23 18.68
C GLY A 136 1.61 -2.77 18.03
N ALA A 137 1.33 -3.22 16.81
CA ALA A 137 0.03 -3.01 16.17
C ALA A 137 -1.05 -3.91 16.80
N ARG A 138 -2.31 -3.50 16.67
CA ARG A 138 -3.47 -4.37 16.90
C ARG A 138 -3.98 -4.85 15.54
N CYS A 139 -3.93 -6.14 15.25
CA CYS A 139 -4.40 -6.64 13.98
C CYS A 139 -5.73 -7.39 14.10
N VAL A 140 -6.48 -7.38 13.01
CA VAL A 140 -7.73 -8.10 12.84
C VAL A 140 -7.75 -8.68 11.43
N GLN A 141 -7.98 -9.99 11.32
CA GLN A 141 -8.31 -10.62 10.06
C GLN A 141 -9.79 -10.40 9.73
N LYS A 142 -10.06 -9.79 8.58
CA LYS A 142 -11.40 -9.50 8.10
C LYS A 142 -11.77 -10.44 6.96
N ILE A 143 -12.68 -11.36 7.25
CA ILE A 143 -13.26 -12.24 6.24
C ILE A 143 -14.29 -11.44 5.44
N PHE A 144 -14.08 -11.35 4.13
CA PHE A 144 -15.01 -10.70 3.21
C PHE A 144 -15.82 -11.69 2.36
N ILE A 145 -15.26 -12.86 2.05
CA ILE A 145 -15.93 -13.98 1.39
C ILE A 145 -15.54 -15.26 2.12
N GLN A 146 -16.52 -16.13 2.42
CA GLN A 146 -16.25 -17.41 3.05
C GLN A 146 -15.41 -18.31 2.12
N GLY A 147 -14.38 -18.94 2.66
CA GLY A 147 -13.43 -19.78 1.90
C GLY A 147 -12.23 -19.03 1.30
N PHE A 148 -12.31 -17.71 1.16
CA PHE A 148 -11.17 -16.86 0.82
C PHE A 148 -10.28 -16.64 2.05
N ALA A 149 -9.01 -16.35 1.81
CA ALA A 149 -8.11 -15.81 2.81
C ALA A 149 -8.57 -14.39 3.20
N PRO A 150 -8.42 -14.00 4.47
CA PRO A 150 -8.95 -12.73 4.97
C PRO A 150 -8.04 -11.55 4.63
N ASN A 151 -8.55 -10.32 4.69
CA ASN A 151 -7.67 -9.15 4.75
C ASN A 151 -7.01 -9.09 6.13
N ALA A 152 -5.71 -8.85 6.21
CA ALA A 152 -5.02 -8.57 7.48
C ALA A 152 -4.95 -7.05 7.68
N VAL A 153 -5.73 -6.52 8.64
CA VAL A 153 -5.77 -5.09 8.97
C VAL A 153 -5.07 -4.84 10.29
N CYS A 154 -3.92 -4.18 10.25
CA CYS A 154 -3.07 -3.92 11.41
C CYS A 154 -3.02 -2.44 11.76
N ARG A 155 -3.57 -2.05 12.92
CA ARG A 155 -3.68 -0.65 13.33
C ARG A 155 -2.71 -0.29 14.45
N TYR A 156 -1.95 0.78 14.24
CA TYR A 156 -1.28 1.54 15.28
C TYR A 156 -2.21 2.65 15.77
N PRO A 157 -2.56 2.68 17.07
CA PRO A 157 -3.49 3.65 17.59
C PRO A 157 -2.88 5.06 17.59
N SER A 158 -3.77 6.04 17.40
CA SER A 158 -3.45 7.44 17.62
C SER A 158 -2.93 7.68 19.04
N ALA A 159 -1.86 8.48 19.16
CA ALA A 159 -1.36 9.01 20.43
C ALA A 159 -2.02 10.36 20.81
N SER A 160 -3.01 10.81 20.04
CA SER A 160 -3.77 12.04 20.30
C SER A 160 -5.28 11.81 20.22
N THR A 161 -6.08 12.87 20.35
CA THR A 161 -7.55 12.81 20.18
C THR A 161 -7.98 12.84 18.70
N GLU A 162 -7.04 12.93 17.76
CA GLU A 162 -7.33 12.95 16.34
C GLU A 162 -7.87 11.58 15.88
N ASN A 163 -9.09 11.58 15.35
CA ASN A 163 -9.77 10.39 14.84
C ASN A 163 -9.67 10.31 13.31
N THR A 164 -8.44 10.29 12.81
CA THR A 164 -8.13 10.11 11.39
C THR A 164 -7.40 8.77 11.19
N VAL A 165 -7.38 8.27 9.96
CA VAL A 165 -6.64 7.07 9.56
C VAL A 165 -5.81 7.37 8.31
N ALA A 166 -4.54 6.96 8.27
CA ALA A 166 -3.88 6.75 6.98
C ALA A 166 -3.54 5.28 6.81
N ILE A 167 -3.62 4.83 5.58
CA ILE A 167 -3.51 3.42 5.21
C ILE A 167 -2.33 3.30 4.27
N LEU A 168 -1.40 2.40 4.61
CA LEU A 168 -0.45 1.85 3.65
C LEU A 168 -0.86 0.40 3.42
N SER A 169 -1.00 0.00 2.17
CA SER A 169 -1.48 -1.33 1.83
C SER A 169 -0.74 -1.95 0.67
N ALA A 170 -0.95 -3.25 0.53
CA ALA A 170 -0.49 -4.12 -0.55
C ALA A 170 -1.46 -5.30 -0.63
N HIS A 171 -1.51 -6.00 -1.75
CA HIS A 171 -2.15 -7.31 -1.73
C HIS A 171 -1.11 -8.39 -1.46
N TYR A 172 -1.54 -9.49 -0.86
CA TYR A 172 -0.66 -10.61 -0.56
C TYR A 172 -1.08 -11.88 -1.27
N ASP A 173 -2.27 -11.93 -1.88
CA ASP A 173 -2.61 -13.01 -2.77
C ASP A 173 -1.74 -12.97 -4.04
N SER A 174 -1.66 -14.11 -4.71
CA SER A 174 -0.90 -14.24 -5.95
C SER A 174 -1.69 -15.09 -6.95
N THR A 175 -1.46 -14.84 -8.23
CA THR A 175 -1.95 -15.70 -9.30
C THR A 175 -0.82 -16.29 -10.14
N THR A 176 -1.17 -17.27 -10.97
CA THR A 176 -0.26 -17.71 -12.03
C THR A 176 -1.01 -18.27 -13.24
N ASP A 177 -0.30 -18.37 -14.36
CA ASP A 177 -0.71 -19.06 -15.58
C ASP A 177 -1.37 -20.42 -15.30
N TRP A 178 -2.37 -20.73 -16.12
CA TRP A 178 -3.30 -21.86 -16.03
C TRP A 178 -2.72 -23.26 -15.77
N PHE A 179 -1.46 -23.53 -16.15
CA PHE A 179 -0.87 -24.87 -16.00
C PHE A 179 -0.08 -25.03 -14.71
N ASP A 180 0.18 -23.94 -13.99
CA ASP A 180 0.99 -23.98 -12.80
C ASP A 180 0.16 -23.75 -11.55
N TYR A 181 0.29 -24.67 -10.59
CA TYR A 181 -0.28 -24.48 -9.27
C TYR A 181 0.58 -23.50 -8.45
N ARG A 182 1.90 -23.51 -8.70
CA ARG A 182 2.87 -22.70 -7.98
C ARG A 182 2.79 -21.26 -8.44
N ALA A 183 2.25 -20.40 -7.59
CA ALA A 183 2.16 -18.95 -7.79
C ALA A 183 2.96 -18.24 -6.70
N PRO A 184 4.28 -18.05 -6.86
CA PRO A 184 5.09 -17.46 -5.80
C PRO A 184 4.81 -15.97 -5.67
N GLY A 185 4.49 -15.25 -6.75
CA GLY A 185 4.11 -13.83 -6.70
C GLY A 185 5.14 -12.97 -5.96
N ALA A 186 6.43 -13.10 -6.30
CA ALA A 186 7.47 -12.38 -5.60
C ALA A 186 7.41 -10.87 -5.87
N ASN A 187 7.25 -10.49 -7.13
CA ASN A 187 7.05 -9.11 -7.49
C ASN A 187 5.58 -8.72 -7.28
N ASP A 188 4.66 -9.59 -7.70
CA ASP A 188 3.21 -9.36 -7.72
C ASP A 188 2.47 -10.29 -6.73
N ASP A 189 2.13 -9.83 -5.52
CA ASP A 189 2.57 -8.58 -4.88
C ASP A 189 3.33 -8.83 -3.57
N GLY A 190 4.14 -9.88 -3.57
CA GLY A 190 5.06 -10.11 -2.46
C GLY A 190 5.96 -8.90 -2.18
N SER A 191 6.31 -8.13 -3.21
CA SER A 191 7.18 -6.97 -3.11
C SER A 191 6.51 -5.75 -2.47
N GLY A 192 5.20 -5.54 -2.66
CA GLY A 192 4.39 -4.51 -1.99
C GLY A 192 4.15 -4.81 -0.51
N VAL A 193 4.11 -6.08 -0.12
CA VAL A 193 4.05 -6.48 1.30
C VAL A 193 5.32 -6.07 2.07
N LEU A 194 6.48 -6.04 1.41
CA LEU A 194 7.76 -5.70 2.06
C LEU A 194 7.78 -4.30 2.70
N PRO A 195 7.31 -3.22 2.04
CA PRO A 195 7.07 -1.93 2.68
C PRO A 195 6.21 -1.98 3.95
N LEU A 196 5.17 -2.82 4.01
CA LEU A 196 4.34 -2.95 5.23
C LEU A 196 5.17 -3.50 6.39
N LEU A 197 5.91 -4.59 6.15
CA LEU A 197 6.76 -5.20 7.16
C LEU A 197 7.93 -4.28 7.57
N ALA A 198 8.51 -3.55 6.61
CA ALA A 198 9.53 -2.55 6.87
C ALA A 198 9.00 -1.39 7.71
N ALA A 199 7.81 -0.87 7.38
CA ALA A 199 7.14 0.18 8.16
C ALA A 199 6.93 -0.25 9.60
N ALA A 200 6.37 -1.46 9.79
CA ALA A 200 6.12 -2.02 11.11
C ALA A 200 7.40 -2.08 11.97
N ARG A 201 8.51 -2.57 11.40
CA ARG A 201 9.80 -2.63 12.10
C ARG A 201 10.39 -1.25 12.39
N VAL A 202 10.32 -0.31 11.45
CA VAL A 202 10.79 1.07 11.65
C VAL A 202 10.01 1.75 12.78
N ILE A 203 8.68 1.58 12.80
CA ILE A 203 7.81 2.10 13.86
C ILE A 203 8.23 1.58 15.23
N HIS A 204 8.43 0.26 15.33
CA HIS A 204 8.81 -0.38 16.58
C HIS A 204 10.21 0.03 17.07
N GLN A 205 11.22 -0.10 16.20
CA GLN A 205 12.62 0.16 16.55
C GLN A 205 12.85 1.61 16.98
N ASN A 206 12.15 2.55 16.34
CA ASN A 206 12.26 3.97 16.63
C ASN A 206 11.20 4.48 17.62
N ARG A 207 10.32 3.61 18.13
CA ARG A 207 9.21 3.93 19.05
C ARG A 207 8.35 5.09 18.54
N ILE A 208 7.99 5.03 17.25
CA ILE A 208 7.24 6.10 16.59
C ILE A 208 5.81 6.09 17.09
N ALA A 209 5.34 7.26 17.55
CA ALA A 209 3.94 7.51 17.87
C ALA A 209 3.33 8.46 16.83
N PHE A 210 2.06 8.26 16.51
CA PHE A 210 1.35 8.99 15.47
C PHE A 210 0.26 9.88 16.03
N ARG A 211 0.04 11.04 15.41
CA ARG A 211 -1.06 11.95 15.80
C ARG A 211 -2.43 11.39 15.49
N GLY A 212 -2.59 10.61 14.43
CA GLY A 212 -3.80 9.85 14.14
C GLY A 212 -3.45 8.39 13.88
N ASN A 213 -4.45 7.55 13.63
CA ASN A 213 -4.22 6.11 13.44
C ASN A 213 -3.42 5.85 12.15
N VAL A 214 -2.57 4.83 12.17
CA VAL A 214 -1.89 4.30 10.98
C VAL A 214 -2.33 2.85 10.82
N GLU A 215 -2.74 2.48 9.62
CA GLU A 215 -3.05 1.11 9.27
C GLU A 215 -2.09 0.58 8.22
N LEU A 216 -1.59 -0.63 8.49
CA LEU A 216 -0.91 -1.47 7.51
C LEU A 216 -1.91 -2.56 7.12
N VAL A 217 -2.28 -2.60 5.84
CA VAL A 217 -3.35 -3.50 5.38
C VAL A 217 -2.83 -4.40 4.27
N ALA A 218 -2.90 -5.71 4.47
CA ALA A 218 -2.62 -6.68 3.44
C ALA A 218 -3.95 -7.27 2.93
N PHE A 219 -4.25 -7.03 1.65
CA PHE A 219 -5.49 -7.47 1.01
C PHE A 219 -5.34 -8.86 0.40
N ALA A 220 -6.45 -9.62 0.40
CA ALA A 220 -6.60 -10.81 -0.45
C ALA A 220 -7.67 -10.57 -1.50
N GLY A 221 -7.64 -11.36 -2.57
CA GLY A 221 -8.62 -11.31 -3.64
C GLY A 221 -8.46 -10.10 -4.56
N GLU A 222 -7.27 -9.49 -4.61
CA GLU A 222 -6.93 -8.48 -5.63
C GLU A 222 -7.08 -9.12 -7.01
N GLU A 223 -6.45 -10.28 -7.16
CA GLU A 223 -6.28 -11.05 -8.40
C GLU A 223 -7.60 -11.65 -8.92
N GLN A 224 -8.69 -11.47 -8.17
CA GLN A 224 -10.05 -11.88 -8.51
C GLN A 224 -11.00 -10.69 -8.69
N GLY A 225 -10.44 -9.50 -8.86
CA GLY A 225 -11.20 -8.27 -9.11
C GLY A 225 -11.35 -7.37 -7.89
N LEU A 226 -10.32 -7.28 -7.05
CA LEU A 226 -10.22 -6.34 -5.92
C LEU A 226 -11.25 -6.61 -4.84
N LEU A 227 -11.53 -7.89 -4.54
CA LEU A 227 -12.62 -8.29 -3.66
C LEU A 227 -12.37 -7.88 -2.21
N GLY A 228 -11.13 -8.07 -1.72
CA GLY A 228 -10.75 -7.70 -0.35
C GLY A 228 -10.77 -6.19 -0.13
N SER A 229 -10.11 -5.41 -0.99
CA SER A 229 -10.10 -3.96 -0.87
C SER A 229 -11.48 -3.34 -1.09
N ARG A 230 -12.29 -3.88 -2.01
CA ARG A 230 -13.69 -3.45 -2.17
C ARG A 230 -14.48 -3.65 -0.88
N ALA A 231 -14.37 -4.80 -0.23
CA ALA A 231 -15.08 -5.05 1.02
C ALA A 231 -14.63 -4.08 2.12
N TYR A 232 -13.32 -3.86 2.26
CA TYR A 232 -12.79 -2.98 3.30
C TYR A 232 -13.09 -1.50 3.06
N ALA A 233 -12.99 -1.02 1.83
CA ALA A 233 -13.32 0.37 1.49
C ALA A 233 -14.82 0.65 1.74
N ASN A 234 -15.71 -0.29 1.45
CA ASN A 234 -17.14 -0.18 1.78
C ASN A 234 -17.38 -0.17 3.30
N GLU A 235 -16.66 -1.01 4.06
CA GLU A 235 -16.73 -1.00 5.54
C GLU A 235 -16.33 0.38 6.09
N LEU A 236 -15.22 0.94 5.62
CA LEU A 236 -14.74 2.26 6.05
C LEU A 236 -15.74 3.37 5.71
N LYS A 237 -16.35 3.28 4.51
CA LYS A 237 -17.36 4.25 4.05
C LYS A 237 -18.62 4.18 4.91
N ALA A 238 -19.12 2.97 5.18
CA ALA A 238 -20.28 2.74 6.04
C ALA A 238 -20.04 3.21 7.48
N ALA A 239 -18.81 3.03 7.99
CA ALA A 239 -18.40 3.52 9.30
C ALA A 239 -18.16 5.04 9.36
N GLY A 240 -18.20 5.76 8.24
CA GLY A 240 -17.87 7.19 8.18
C GLY A 240 -16.42 7.48 8.55
N THR A 241 -15.50 6.55 8.26
CA THR A 241 -14.10 6.67 8.68
C THR A 241 -13.40 7.80 7.93
N ASN A 242 -12.72 8.67 8.67
CA ASN A 242 -11.94 9.76 8.09
C ASN A 242 -10.54 9.26 7.65
N VAL A 243 -10.47 8.72 6.43
CA VAL A 243 -9.22 8.33 5.78
C VAL A 243 -8.57 9.56 5.16
N THR A 244 -7.38 9.93 5.64
CA THR A 244 -6.65 11.11 5.15
C THR A 244 -5.86 10.81 3.88
N ILE A 245 -5.34 9.58 3.77
CA ILE A 245 -4.64 9.07 2.60
C ILE A 245 -4.58 7.55 2.68
N MET A 246 -4.79 6.88 1.55
CA MET A 246 -4.51 5.47 1.34
C MET A 246 -3.47 5.33 0.22
N VAL A 247 -2.42 4.56 0.47
CA VAL A 247 -1.37 4.29 -0.53
C VAL A 247 -1.25 2.81 -0.74
N GLN A 248 -1.52 2.37 -1.96
CA GLN A 248 -1.26 1.01 -2.40
C GLN A 248 0.20 0.91 -2.84
N ALA A 249 0.90 -0.10 -2.36
CA ALA A 249 2.14 -0.58 -2.93
C ALA A 249 1.81 -1.86 -3.68
N ASP A 250 2.09 -1.90 -4.98
CA ASP A 250 1.82 -3.07 -5.81
C ASP A 250 2.84 -3.11 -6.96
N GLU A 251 3.55 -4.25 -7.06
CA GLU A 251 4.70 -4.51 -7.94
C GLU A 251 5.79 -3.45 -7.78
N LEU A 252 6.82 -3.71 -6.97
CA LEU A 252 7.85 -2.73 -6.60
C LEU A 252 9.27 -3.10 -7.02
N ALA A 253 9.50 -4.34 -7.44
CA ALA A 253 10.85 -4.87 -7.51
C ALA A 253 11.46 -4.87 -8.91
N PHE A 254 10.67 -4.92 -9.97
CA PHE A 254 11.19 -5.14 -11.32
C PHE A 254 11.60 -3.83 -12.02
N HIS A 255 12.79 -3.86 -12.60
CA HIS A 255 13.18 -2.95 -13.68
C HIS A 255 14.15 -3.67 -14.61
N SER A 256 14.22 -3.24 -15.88
CA SER A 256 15.20 -3.82 -16.81
C SER A 256 16.63 -3.39 -16.41
N ALA A 257 17.64 -4.20 -16.73
CA ALA A 257 19.03 -3.90 -16.38
C ALA A 257 19.56 -2.61 -17.04
N SER A 258 18.93 -2.17 -18.14
CA SER A 258 19.22 -0.91 -18.83
C SER A 258 18.50 0.30 -18.22
N GLU A 259 17.59 0.09 -17.29
CA GLU A 259 16.83 1.14 -16.63
C GLU A 259 17.41 1.50 -15.27
N GLN A 260 17.35 2.78 -14.93
CA GLN A 260 17.53 3.24 -13.57
C GLN A 260 16.38 2.73 -12.70
N MET A 261 16.65 2.49 -11.41
CA MET A 261 15.59 2.31 -10.42
C MET A 261 14.60 3.48 -10.49
N GLN A 262 13.32 3.16 -10.40
CA GLN A 262 12.27 4.14 -10.67
C GLN A 262 11.03 3.87 -9.82
N VAL A 263 10.08 4.80 -9.87
CA VAL A 263 8.75 4.60 -9.32
C VAL A 263 7.72 5.30 -10.21
N GLY A 264 6.69 4.55 -10.56
CA GLY A 264 5.53 5.00 -11.31
C GLY A 264 4.38 5.37 -10.39
N PHE A 265 3.61 6.36 -10.83
CA PHE A 265 2.37 6.77 -10.19
C PHE A 265 1.22 6.83 -11.19
N PRO A 266 -0.03 6.53 -10.77
CA PRO A 266 -1.19 6.61 -11.65
C PRO A 266 -1.59 8.05 -11.97
N ARG A 267 -2.21 8.24 -13.14
CA ARG A 267 -2.90 9.48 -13.53
C ARG A 267 -4.42 9.43 -13.38
N VAL A 268 -4.97 8.22 -13.31
CA VAL A 268 -6.41 7.92 -13.22
C VAL A 268 -6.64 6.96 -12.06
N GLU A 269 -7.88 6.82 -11.60
CA GLU A 269 -8.20 5.93 -10.48
C GLU A 269 -7.40 6.23 -9.20
N SER A 270 -6.96 7.48 -9.03
CA SER A 270 -6.29 8.02 -7.85
C SER A 270 -6.47 9.53 -7.73
N LEU A 271 -6.31 10.07 -6.52
CA LEU A 271 -6.26 11.51 -6.29
C LEU A 271 -4.88 12.07 -6.63
N LEU A 272 -4.84 13.07 -7.51
CA LEU A 272 -3.58 13.61 -8.01
C LEU A 272 -2.76 14.32 -6.91
N GLU A 273 -3.40 14.97 -5.94
CA GLU A 273 -2.73 15.56 -4.77
C GLU A 273 -2.08 14.49 -3.89
N ALA A 274 -2.73 13.32 -3.73
CA ALA A 274 -2.12 12.20 -3.03
C ALA A 274 -0.91 11.67 -3.81
N THR A 275 -1.04 11.52 -5.13
CA THR A 275 0.08 11.16 -6.03
C THR A 275 1.25 12.13 -5.90
N TYR A 276 1.02 13.44 -6.01
CA TYR A 276 2.07 14.45 -5.87
C TYR A 276 2.70 14.42 -4.48
N LEU A 277 1.92 14.18 -3.43
CA LEU A 277 2.46 14.08 -2.08
C LEU A 277 3.45 12.93 -1.97
N VAL A 278 3.07 11.74 -2.42
CA VAL A 278 3.93 10.55 -2.33
C VAL A 278 5.14 10.69 -3.25
N GLY A 279 4.97 11.17 -4.49
CA GLY A 279 6.12 11.38 -5.39
C GLY A 279 7.09 12.47 -4.92
N ASN A 280 6.60 13.55 -4.30
CA ASN A 280 7.48 14.56 -3.70
C ASN A 280 8.19 14.02 -2.45
N ILE A 281 7.52 13.19 -1.65
CA ILE A 281 8.18 12.44 -0.58
C ILE A 281 9.28 11.54 -1.16
N THR A 282 9.02 10.82 -2.25
CA THR A 282 10.05 9.99 -2.90
C THR A 282 11.25 10.82 -3.33
N ASN A 283 11.05 11.96 -3.99
CA ASN A 283 12.16 12.85 -4.39
C ASN A 283 12.99 13.35 -3.20
N LEU A 284 12.39 13.48 -2.00
CA LEU A 284 13.10 13.95 -0.80
C LEU A 284 13.87 12.84 -0.07
N TYR A 285 13.34 11.61 -0.04
CA TYR A 285 13.90 10.52 0.79
C TYR A 285 14.63 9.44 -0.03
N SER A 286 14.39 9.40 -1.33
CA SER A 286 14.95 8.42 -2.27
C SER A 286 15.25 9.09 -3.62
N PRO A 287 16.12 10.12 -3.66
CA PRO A 287 16.47 10.85 -4.88
C PRO A 287 17.15 10.00 -5.95
N GLU A 288 17.59 8.78 -5.60
CA GLU A 288 18.11 7.79 -6.54
C GLU A 288 17.03 7.19 -7.47
N LEU A 289 15.74 7.33 -7.13
CA LEU A 289 14.63 6.84 -7.94
C LEU A 289 14.23 7.86 -8.99
N LYS A 290 14.08 7.42 -10.24
CA LYS A 290 13.36 8.18 -11.26
C LYS A 290 11.86 8.17 -10.94
N VAL A 291 11.33 9.31 -10.52
CA VAL A 291 9.89 9.49 -10.27
C VAL A 291 9.16 9.86 -11.57
N GLY A 292 8.07 9.17 -11.89
CA GLY A 292 7.24 9.51 -13.04
C GLY A 292 5.84 8.93 -13.00
N PHE A 293 5.09 9.16 -14.06
CA PHE A 293 3.75 8.59 -14.21
C PHE A 293 3.80 7.27 -14.99
N THR A 294 2.87 6.38 -14.68
CA THR A 294 2.70 5.11 -15.39
C THR A 294 1.36 5.07 -16.14
N PRO A 295 1.30 4.47 -17.33
CA PRO A 295 0.05 4.06 -17.96
C PRO A 295 -0.43 2.69 -17.45
N ALA A 296 0.37 2.00 -16.62
CA ALA A 296 -0.06 0.78 -15.96
C ALA A 296 -1.30 1.07 -15.12
N CYS A 297 -2.16 0.08 -15.08
CA CYS A 297 -3.37 0.06 -14.29
C CYS A 297 -3.56 -1.40 -13.90
N CYS A 298 -4.08 -1.71 -12.74
CA CYS A 298 -4.65 -0.89 -11.67
C CYS A 298 -4.33 -1.63 -10.36
N SER A 299 -4.88 -1.22 -9.22
CA SER A 299 -4.81 -2.04 -8.01
C SER A 299 -5.86 -1.58 -7.00
N ASP A 300 -5.78 -2.06 -5.77
CA ASP A 300 -6.74 -1.85 -4.68
C ASP A 300 -7.10 -0.38 -4.41
N GLN A 301 -6.20 0.58 -4.70
CA GLN A 301 -6.44 2.01 -4.53
C GLN A 301 -7.67 2.53 -5.28
N GLN A 302 -8.04 1.89 -6.39
CA GLN A 302 -9.19 2.32 -7.18
C GLN A 302 -10.50 2.14 -6.40
N ARG A 303 -10.59 1.10 -5.55
CA ARG A 303 -11.78 0.85 -4.71
C ARG A 303 -11.94 1.92 -3.64
N PHE A 304 -10.82 2.47 -3.17
CA PHE A 304 -10.83 3.62 -2.28
C PHE A 304 -11.19 4.90 -3.02
N HIS A 305 -10.60 5.14 -4.20
CA HIS A 305 -10.90 6.35 -4.97
C HIS A 305 -12.38 6.42 -5.37
N ALA A 306 -12.94 5.31 -5.87
CA ALA A 306 -14.33 5.23 -6.30
C ALA A 306 -15.34 5.61 -5.20
N LEU A 307 -14.96 5.45 -3.92
CA LEU A 307 -15.78 5.80 -2.75
C LEU A 307 -15.47 7.20 -2.16
N GLY A 308 -14.62 7.97 -2.85
CA GLY A 308 -14.24 9.33 -2.49
C GLY A 308 -13.16 9.41 -1.41
N PHE A 309 -12.40 8.33 -1.18
CA PHE A 309 -11.22 8.41 -0.31
C PHE A 309 -10.03 9.00 -1.06
N PRO A 310 -9.18 9.81 -0.40
CA PRO A 310 -7.90 10.21 -0.98
C PRO A 310 -6.99 8.98 -1.09
N SER A 311 -6.76 8.48 -2.30
CA SER A 311 -5.90 7.32 -2.53
C SER A 311 -4.93 7.53 -3.69
N THR A 312 -3.81 6.82 -3.63
CA THR A 312 -2.81 6.72 -4.72
C THR A 312 -2.10 5.36 -4.66
N TRP A 313 -1.24 5.11 -5.64
CA TRP A 313 -0.50 3.86 -5.81
C TRP A 313 0.96 4.14 -6.19
N VAL A 314 1.86 3.32 -5.67
CA VAL A 314 3.27 3.28 -6.08
C VAL A 314 3.54 1.98 -6.83
N PHE A 315 4.09 2.11 -8.03
CA PHE A 315 4.43 1.02 -8.94
C PHE A 315 5.92 1.07 -9.26
N GLU A 316 6.53 -0.06 -9.58
CA GLU A 316 7.95 -0.22 -9.90
C GLU A 316 8.44 0.62 -11.07
N ARG A 317 7.56 0.95 -12.03
CA ARG A 317 7.97 1.54 -13.32
C ARG A 317 7.21 2.81 -13.68
N ALA A 318 7.95 3.87 -14.03
CA ALA A 318 7.41 5.08 -14.66
C ALA A 318 7.20 4.83 -16.17
N GLY A 319 6.38 3.81 -16.47
CA GLY A 319 6.18 3.23 -17.79
C GLY A 319 5.27 2.00 -17.71
N ALA A 320 4.97 1.35 -18.84
CA ALA A 320 4.07 0.19 -18.88
C ALA A 320 4.57 -0.99 -18.03
N ILE A 321 3.73 -1.99 -17.77
CA ILE A 321 4.17 -3.26 -17.16
C ILE A 321 5.11 -3.96 -18.15
N LEU A 322 6.31 -4.35 -17.71
CA LEU A 322 7.29 -5.08 -18.54
C LEU A 322 7.90 -6.31 -17.87
N ASP A 323 7.48 -6.64 -16.66
CA ASP A 323 7.96 -7.84 -15.98
C ASP A 323 7.61 -9.10 -16.82
N PRO A 324 8.61 -9.85 -17.34
CA PRO A 324 8.34 -11.02 -18.16
C PRO A 324 7.67 -12.16 -17.39
N PHE A 325 7.66 -12.09 -16.05
CA PHE A 325 7.09 -13.09 -15.15
C PHE A 325 5.82 -12.64 -14.44
N TYR A 326 5.24 -11.49 -14.79
CA TYR A 326 3.92 -11.07 -14.32
C TYR A 326 2.88 -12.20 -14.47
N HIS A 327 2.22 -12.57 -13.36
CA HIS A 327 1.30 -13.71 -13.27
C HIS A 327 1.90 -15.07 -13.70
N LYS A 328 3.20 -15.32 -13.45
CA LYS A 328 3.87 -16.59 -13.81
C LYS A 328 4.58 -17.22 -12.63
N SER A 329 4.79 -18.53 -12.70
CA SER A 329 5.49 -19.27 -11.64
C SER A 329 6.97 -18.92 -11.52
N GLY A 330 7.52 -18.28 -12.56
CA GLY A 330 8.85 -17.68 -12.55
C GLY A 330 8.92 -16.32 -11.83
N ASP A 331 7.81 -15.81 -11.29
CA ASP A 331 7.84 -14.62 -10.43
C ASP A 331 8.39 -14.98 -9.05
N ILE A 332 9.72 -15.12 -8.99
CA ILE A 332 10.52 -15.42 -7.81
C ILE A 332 11.45 -14.24 -7.49
N SER A 333 11.96 -14.17 -6.26
CA SER A 333 12.83 -13.08 -5.82
C SER A 333 14.29 -13.23 -6.24
N ASP A 334 14.75 -14.46 -6.51
CA ASP A 334 16.09 -14.74 -7.04
C ASP A 334 16.11 -14.81 -8.57
N ARG A 335 15.89 -13.66 -9.22
CA ARG A 335 15.93 -13.54 -10.69
C ARG A 335 16.47 -12.19 -11.17
N PRO A 336 17.01 -12.12 -12.40
CA PRO A 336 17.37 -10.84 -13.02
C PRO A 336 16.18 -9.88 -13.08
N GLY A 337 16.43 -8.62 -12.74
CA GLY A 337 15.44 -7.55 -12.74
C GLY A 337 14.76 -7.32 -11.39
N TYR A 338 14.74 -8.31 -10.48
CA TYR A 338 14.23 -8.12 -9.12
C TYR A 338 15.26 -7.38 -8.25
N ASP A 339 15.07 -6.09 -8.02
CA ASP A 339 16.01 -5.24 -7.26
C ASP A 339 15.48 -4.85 -5.88
N PHE A 340 16.05 -5.49 -4.84
CA PHE A 340 15.77 -5.15 -3.45
C PHE A 340 16.13 -3.71 -3.07
N ASN A 341 17.08 -3.07 -3.77
CA ASN A 341 17.39 -1.66 -3.52
C ASN A 341 16.25 -0.76 -3.99
N GLN A 342 15.62 -1.05 -5.13
CA GLN A 342 14.44 -0.34 -5.60
C GLN A 342 13.31 -0.48 -4.58
N VAL A 343 12.98 -1.71 -4.15
CA VAL A 343 11.95 -1.95 -3.13
C VAL A 343 12.27 -1.18 -1.83
N ARG A 344 13.52 -1.20 -1.37
CA ARG A 344 13.93 -0.44 -0.18
C ARG A 344 13.73 1.06 -0.38
N SER A 345 14.11 1.59 -1.53
CA SER A 345 13.99 3.02 -1.81
C SER A 345 12.54 3.47 -1.94
N ILE A 346 11.64 2.63 -2.49
CA ILE A 346 10.20 2.89 -2.48
C ILE A 346 9.65 2.80 -1.04
N ALA A 347 10.06 1.79 -0.27
CA ALA A 347 9.64 1.61 1.12
C ALA A 347 10.03 2.81 2.02
N LYS A 348 11.21 3.41 1.85
CA LYS A 348 11.60 4.63 2.57
C LYS A 348 10.59 5.77 2.37
N ALA A 349 10.11 5.94 1.15
CA ALA A 349 9.15 6.97 0.79
C ALA A 349 7.76 6.69 1.38
N THR A 350 7.28 5.45 1.28
CA THR A 350 5.94 5.09 1.77
C THR A 350 5.83 5.12 3.31
N VAL A 351 6.90 4.76 4.04
CA VAL A 351 6.94 4.85 5.51
C VAL A 351 6.80 6.29 6.01
N ARG A 352 7.24 7.30 5.25
CA ARG A 352 7.20 8.72 5.65
C ARG A 352 5.79 9.29 5.73
N ILE A 353 4.80 8.70 5.05
CA ILE A 353 3.47 9.27 4.73
C ILE A 353 2.67 9.71 5.98
N ARG A 354 2.99 9.19 7.17
CA ARG A 354 2.37 9.66 8.42
C ARG A 354 3.33 9.89 9.58
N VAL A 355 4.64 9.86 9.37
CA VAL A 355 5.62 10.16 10.43
C VAL A 355 5.64 11.67 10.71
N CYS A 356 4.67 12.15 11.48
CA CYS A 356 4.74 13.42 12.17
C CYS A 356 5.26 13.14 13.58
N PHE A 357 6.58 13.26 13.77
CA PHE A 357 7.23 13.00 15.05
C PHE A 357 6.65 13.88 16.17
N PHE A 358 6.09 13.24 17.19
CA PHE A 358 6.31 13.66 18.57
C PHE A 358 7.37 12.70 19.12
N PHE A 359 8.63 13.13 19.20
CA PHE A 359 9.56 12.48 20.12
C PHE A 359 9.03 12.79 21.52
N LEU A 360 8.31 11.84 22.14
CA LEU A 360 8.42 11.79 23.59
C LEU A 360 9.87 11.39 23.84
N ALA A 361 10.70 12.35 24.25
CA ALA A 361 12.06 12.11 24.68
C ALA A 361 12.04 11.15 25.89
N VAL A 362 11.94 9.86 25.61
CA VAL A 362 12.24 8.77 26.53
C VAL A 362 13.32 7.92 25.87
N ILE A 363 14.31 8.57 25.25
CA ILE A 363 15.63 7.99 25.22
C ILE A 363 16.30 8.46 26.51
N MET A 364 16.13 7.69 27.58
CA MET A 364 17.13 7.66 28.63
C MET A 364 18.39 7.02 28.02
N VAL A 365 19.11 7.76 27.17
CA VAL A 365 20.52 7.48 26.99
C VAL A 365 21.16 7.86 28.32
N PRO A 366 21.84 6.97 29.05
CA PRO A 366 22.78 7.41 30.05
C PRO A 366 23.92 8.11 29.28
N ILE A 367 23.76 9.39 29.00
CA ILE A 367 24.87 10.23 28.59
C ILE A 367 25.72 10.36 29.85
N LEU A 368 26.81 9.59 29.93
CA LEU A 368 27.88 9.85 30.86
C LEU A 368 28.54 11.16 30.43
N MET A 369 27.99 12.29 30.89
CA MET A 369 28.66 13.57 30.85
C MET A 369 29.81 13.52 31.86
N VAL A 370 31.02 13.25 31.38
CA VAL A 370 32.24 13.53 32.15
C VAL A 370 32.43 15.05 32.09
N ILE A 371 32.01 15.73 33.15
CA ILE A 371 32.37 17.14 33.37
C ILE A 371 33.77 17.13 34.00
N ALA A 372 34.75 17.63 33.25
CA ALA A 372 36.00 18.06 33.85
C ALA A 372 35.72 19.32 34.67
N SER A 373 36.23 19.34 35.91
CA SER A 373 36.12 20.38 36.94
C SER A 373 34.85 20.31 37.81
N GLY A 374 35.10 20.06 39.10
CA GLY A 374 34.10 19.70 40.09
C GLY A 374 33.22 20.86 40.54
N THR A 375 31.91 20.62 40.54
CA THR A 375 30.95 21.00 41.59
C THR A 375 29.58 20.43 41.17
N VAL A 376 28.98 19.60 42.02
CA VAL A 376 27.67 19.00 41.77
C VAL A 376 26.59 19.93 42.31
N SER A 377 25.66 20.36 41.45
CA SER A 377 24.37 20.94 41.87
C SER A 377 23.24 20.29 41.09
N LEU A 378 22.41 19.53 41.80
CA LEU A 378 21.15 18.94 41.32
C LEU A 378 20.11 20.05 41.11
N LEU A 379 19.54 20.15 39.91
CA LEU A 379 18.32 20.92 39.67
C LEU A 379 17.31 20.06 38.91
N ARG A 380 16.37 19.48 39.67
CA ARG A 380 15.04 19.11 39.20
C ARG A 380 14.23 20.41 39.12
N CYS A 381 13.64 20.75 37.97
CA CYS A 381 12.47 21.61 37.98
C CYS A 381 11.53 21.40 36.78
N TRP A 382 10.27 21.66 37.09
CA TRP A 382 9.04 21.32 36.38
C TRP A 382 8.69 22.26 35.21
N ARG A 383 7.71 21.79 34.41
CA ARG A 383 6.90 22.53 33.41
C ARG A 383 6.34 23.86 33.95
N LEU A 384 6.25 24.87 33.08
CA LEU A 384 5.07 25.73 32.85
C LEU A 384 5.11 26.36 31.42
N PRO A 385 3.96 26.66 30.78
CA PRO A 385 3.84 27.02 29.37
C PRO A 385 3.61 28.53 29.11
N GLY A 386 3.96 28.99 27.89
CA GLY A 386 3.38 30.17 27.26
C GLY A 386 4.31 31.38 27.12
N LEU A 387 4.79 31.64 25.90
CA LEU A 387 4.96 33.00 25.39
C LEU A 387 4.98 32.99 23.85
N ILE A 388 4.06 33.76 23.26
CA ILE A 388 3.94 34.04 21.83
C ILE A 388 4.84 35.24 21.53
N LEU A 389 5.70 35.15 20.51
CA LEU A 389 6.28 36.31 19.84
C LEU A 389 6.21 36.14 18.32
N ARG A 390 5.46 37.05 17.68
CA ARG A 390 5.45 37.33 16.25
C ARG A 390 6.73 38.09 15.88
N SER A 391 7.24 37.87 14.66
CA SER A 391 7.94 38.90 13.89
C SER A 391 7.72 38.68 12.39
N GLU A 392 7.05 39.64 11.75
CA GLU A 392 7.03 39.86 10.29
C GLU A 392 8.19 40.77 9.91
N VAL A 393 8.86 40.53 8.77
CA VAL A 393 9.40 41.56 7.87
C VAL A 393 9.36 41.03 6.42
N MET A 394 8.91 41.90 5.51
CA MET A 394 8.63 41.70 4.07
C MET A 394 9.83 41.94 3.13
N SER A 395 9.67 41.48 1.86
CA SER A 395 10.09 42.12 0.59
C SER A 395 11.56 41.90 0.12
N ASN A 396 11.95 41.68 -1.15
CA ASN A 396 11.30 41.74 -2.47
C ASN A 396 12.15 41.04 -3.58
N ARG A 397 11.46 40.54 -4.63
CA ARG A 397 11.80 40.36 -6.09
C ARG A 397 13.20 39.95 -6.60
N ALA A 398 13.21 38.96 -7.52
CA ALA A 398 13.61 39.12 -8.94
C ALA A 398 13.17 37.91 -9.81
N GLU A 399 12.73 38.18 -11.04
CA GLU A 399 12.33 37.24 -12.10
C GLU A 399 13.54 36.61 -12.83
N VAL A 400 13.31 35.49 -13.55
CA VAL A 400 13.53 35.28 -15.00
C VAL A 400 13.25 33.80 -15.31
N GLY A 401 12.49 33.53 -16.38
CA GLY A 401 11.98 32.20 -16.72
C GLY A 401 12.76 31.42 -17.78
N SER A 402 12.31 30.18 -18.03
CA SER A 402 12.21 29.55 -19.35
C SER A 402 11.43 28.22 -19.21
N TYR A 403 10.59 27.92 -20.21
CA TYR A 403 9.76 26.71 -20.32
C TYR A 403 10.54 25.64 -21.10
N SER A 404 10.58 24.38 -20.61
CA SER A 404 10.51 23.17 -21.44
C SER A 404 10.35 21.88 -20.61
N GLU A 405 9.57 20.96 -21.19
CA GLU A 405 9.40 19.52 -20.96
C GLU A 405 8.77 19.01 -19.64
N GLY A 406 7.74 18.16 -19.82
CA GLY A 406 6.78 17.72 -18.80
C GLY A 406 7.42 16.96 -17.65
N THR A 407 7.50 17.64 -16.51
CA THR A 407 8.04 17.13 -15.26
C THR A 407 6.93 16.94 -14.23
N PHE A 408 7.16 16.04 -13.28
CA PHE A 408 6.31 15.80 -12.11
C PHE A 408 6.31 17.08 -11.24
N GLN A 409 5.47 18.05 -11.58
CA GLN A 409 5.26 19.27 -10.79
C GLN A 409 3.76 19.57 -10.64
N PRO A 410 3.33 20.08 -9.47
CA PRO A 410 1.95 20.50 -9.26
C PRO A 410 1.64 21.76 -10.06
N SER A 411 0.52 21.77 -10.79
CA SER A 411 0.05 22.96 -11.51
C SER A 411 -0.41 24.04 -10.51
N THR A 412 0.23 25.20 -10.53
CA THR A 412 -0.26 26.37 -9.80
C THR A 412 -1.48 26.96 -10.52
N SER A 413 -2.62 26.99 -9.83
CA SER A 413 -3.86 27.57 -10.33
C SER A 413 -3.71 29.09 -10.45
N THR A 414 -3.84 29.62 -11.67
CA THR A 414 -3.98 31.07 -11.90
C THR A 414 -5.46 31.41 -12.00
N GLN A 415 -5.95 32.20 -11.04
CA GLN A 415 -7.26 32.83 -11.07
C GLN A 415 -7.46 33.62 -12.37
N ARG A 416 -8.51 33.30 -13.14
CA ARG A 416 -9.08 34.22 -14.13
C ARG A 416 -10.17 35.06 -13.46
N SER A 417 -9.89 36.33 -13.19
CA SER A 417 -10.91 37.34 -12.88
C SER A 417 -11.65 37.75 -14.16
N ARG A 418 -12.98 37.85 -14.05
CA ARG A 418 -13.88 38.48 -15.02
C ARG A 418 -13.60 39.98 -15.14
N GLY A 419 -13.82 40.54 -16.34
CA GLY A 419 -13.87 41.99 -16.57
C GLY A 419 -14.10 42.38 -18.03
N SER A 420 -15.38 42.63 -18.36
CA SER A 420 -15.94 43.54 -19.39
C SER A 420 -15.02 44.27 -20.38
N MET A 421 -15.21 44.06 -21.69
CA MET A 421 -16.07 44.85 -22.61
C MET A 421 -16.24 44.09 -23.93
#